data_AF-A0A1V6Y0Q6-F1
#
_entry.id   AF-A0A1V6Y0Q6-F1
#
_cell.length_a   1.000
_cell.length_b   1.000
_cell.length_c   1.000
_cell.angle_alpha   90.00
_cell.angle_beta   90.00
_cell.angle_gamma   90.00
#
_symmetry.space_group_name_H-M   'P 1'
#
loop_
_entity.id
_entity.type
_entity.pdbx_description
1 polymer ?
#
loop_
_entity_poly.entity_id
_entity_poly.type
_entity_poly.pdbx_seq_one_letter_code
_entity_poly.pdbx_strand_id
1 'polypeptide(L)'
;MASPQESPLNGGPSFAPAAEGSIRIKYTGVQSFLAVVYQQHDLLRQHKTENQLLEFSEVSDADFSFLSADSTRPCKSARFHYFPNSQILRVKITVWDHEILISLLRKLVERQLIAMDVDDECMTFGSPMNVLGDWVKEPDLCWSPAISGCQLRCVVEVGTSQSARQLSIDAHGWLEAPRSSVQAIITVSFNSTTRLSPLTIARTATLDVWNVAGNLTASGFHVVKDEDTQRTVTTGEIPSSLRAVCRSPRFKEK
;
A
#
# COMPACT_ATOMS: atom_id res chain seq x y z
N MET A 1 46.54 -8.63 -23.54
CA MET A 1 45.39 -9.38 -22.99
C MET A 1 44.29 -8.37 -22.73
N ALA A 2 43.28 -8.31 -23.60
CA ALA A 2 42.17 -7.38 -23.48
C ALA A 2 41.06 -8.05 -22.67
N SER A 3 40.63 -7.42 -21.57
CA SER A 3 39.50 -7.88 -20.78
C SER A 3 38.21 -7.79 -21.59
N PRO A 4 37.32 -8.78 -21.56
CA PRO A 4 36.06 -8.70 -22.29
C PRO A 4 35.17 -7.64 -21.63
N GLN A 5 34.72 -6.66 -22.42
CA GLN A 5 33.60 -5.82 -22.04
C GLN A 5 32.34 -6.68 -22.08
N GLU A 6 31.88 -7.13 -20.90
CA GLU A 6 30.54 -7.68 -20.76
C GLU A 6 29.51 -6.58 -21.08
N SER A 7 28.78 -6.78 -22.16
CA SER A 7 27.65 -5.94 -22.52
C SER A 7 26.49 -6.27 -21.58
N PRO A 8 25.87 -5.29 -20.88
CA PRO A 8 24.76 -5.58 -20.01
C PRO A 8 23.57 -6.01 -20.87
N LEU A 9 23.18 -7.28 -20.77
CA LEU A 9 21.95 -7.84 -21.31
C LEU A 9 20.76 -7.25 -20.53
N ASN A 10 20.46 -5.97 -20.78
CA ASN A 10 19.32 -5.26 -20.22
C ASN A 10 18.10 -5.50 -21.11
N GLY A 11 17.55 -6.70 -21.02
CA GLY A 11 16.32 -7.13 -21.70
C GLY A 11 15.26 -7.65 -20.73
N GLY A 12 15.29 -7.19 -19.47
CA GLY A 12 14.23 -7.49 -18.51
C GLY A 12 12.89 -6.92 -19.02
N PRO A 13 11.78 -7.67 -18.93
CA PRO A 13 10.48 -7.18 -19.35
C PRO A 13 10.14 -5.88 -18.60
N SER A 14 9.77 -4.84 -19.35
CA SER A 14 9.28 -3.58 -18.78
C SER A 14 7.95 -3.82 -18.05
N PHE A 15 8.02 -4.01 -16.73
CA PHE A 15 6.93 -4.46 -15.84
C PHE A 15 5.92 -3.37 -15.44
N ALA A 16 5.63 -2.40 -16.31
CA ALA A 16 4.53 -1.46 -16.05
C ALA A 16 3.29 -1.81 -16.89
N PRO A 17 2.60 -2.95 -16.65
CA PRO A 17 1.32 -3.21 -17.30
C PRO A 17 0.39 -2.07 -16.90
N ALA A 18 -0.32 -1.47 -17.86
CA ALA A 18 -1.28 -0.41 -17.59
C ALA A 18 -2.24 -0.88 -16.49
N ALA A 19 -2.47 -0.04 -15.49
CA ALA A 19 -3.45 -0.39 -14.47
C ALA A 19 -4.82 -0.54 -15.13
N GLU A 20 -5.50 -1.65 -14.85
CA GLU A 20 -6.78 -1.98 -15.47
C GLU A 20 -7.80 -0.86 -15.20
N GLY A 21 -8.37 -0.27 -16.25
CA GLY A 21 -9.32 0.84 -16.15
C GLY A 21 -8.70 2.22 -15.87
N SER A 22 -7.37 2.35 -15.80
CA SER A 22 -6.73 3.66 -15.63
C SER A 22 -6.77 4.51 -16.90
N ILE A 23 -7.02 5.81 -16.72
CA ILE A 23 -6.95 6.80 -17.78
C ILE A 23 -5.49 7.27 -17.88
N ARG A 24 -4.88 7.10 -19.06
CA ARG A 24 -3.54 7.61 -19.34
C ARG A 24 -3.62 9.02 -19.91
N ILE A 25 -2.91 9.94 -19.27
CA ILE A 25 -2.91 11.37 -19.51
C ILE A 25 -1.48 11.79 -19.85
N LYS A 26 -1.29 12.56 -20.92
CA LYS A 26 0.04 13.10 -21.23
C LYS A 26 0.37 14.22 -20.23
N TYR A 27 1.53 14.14 -19.57
CA TYR A 27 2.01 15.22 -18.73
C TYR A 27 2.38 16.43 -19.59
N THR A 28 1.82 17.60 -19.27
CA THR A 28 2.08 18.86 -19.99
C THR A 28 2.62 19.97 -19.06
N GLY A 29 2.94 19.61 -17.82
CA GLY A 29 3.45 20.52 -16.81
C GLY A 29 2.68 20.45 -15.49
N VAL A 30 3.29 21.03 -14.46
CA VAL A 30 2.81 20.98 -13.07
C VAL A 30 1.38 21.50 -12.92
N GLN A 31 1.03 22.61 -13.57
CA GLN A 31 -0.31 23.19 -13.43
C GLN A 31 -1.41 22.28 -13.98
N SER A 32 -1.17 21.64 -15.14
CA SER A 32 -2.11 20.67 -15.70
C SER A 32 -2.23 19.43 -14.81
N PHE A 33 -1.11 18.93 -14.30
CA PHE A 33 -1.09 17.82 -13.35
C PHE A 33 -1.93 18.12 -12.10
N LEU A 34 -1.69 19.26 -11.44
CA LEU A 34 -2.41 19.66 -10.24
C LEU A 34 -3.93 19.78 -10.51
N ALA A 35 -4.31 20.43 -11.61
CA ALA A 35 -5.71 20.58 -11.99
C ALA A 35 -6.42 19.23 -12.14
N VAL A 36 -5.79 18.27 -12.83
CA VAL A 36 -6.34 16.92 -13.02
C VAL A 36 -6.45 16.18 -11.68
N VAL A 37 -5.41 16.21 -10.84
CA VAL A 37 -5.43 15.51 -9.55
C VAL A 37 -6.50 16.09 -8.61
N TYR A 38 -6.63 17.41 -8.53
CA TYR A 38 -7.67 18.04 -7.72
C TYR A 38 -9.07 17.73 -8.24
N GLN A 39 -9.27 17.81 -9.56
CA GLN A 39 -10.55 17.45 -10.17
C GLN A 39 -10.93 16.00 -9.84
N GLN A 40 -9.99 15.06 -9.99
CA GLN A 40 -10.23 13.64 -9.70
C GLN A 40 -10.54 13.42 -8.21
N HIS A 41 -9.82 14.09 -7.32
CA HIS A 41 -10.08 14.05 -5.88
C HIS A 41 -11.49 14.57 -5.55
N ASP A 42 -11.94 15.66 -6.18
CA ASP A 42 -13.29 16.19 -5.98
C ASP A 42 -14.36 15.25 -6.53
N LEU A 43 -14.13 14.62 -7.68
CA LEU A 43 -15.04 13.61 -8.24
C LEU A 43 -15.18 12.40 -7.30
N LEU A 44 -14.08 11.92 -6.73
CA LEU A 44 -14.07 10.83 -5.75
C LEU A 44 -14.84 11.23 -4.47
N ARG A 45 -14.58 12.43 -3.93
CA ARG A 45 -15.29 12.94 -2.74
C ARG A 45 -16.79 13.14 -2.95
N GLN A 46 -17.19 13.49 -4.18
CA GLN A 46 -18.59 13.65 -4.57
C GLN A 46 -19.24 12.33 -5.00
N HIS A 47 -18.52 11.20 -4.93
CA HIS A 47 -18.97 9.89 -5.40
C HIS A 47 -19.43 9.90 -6.87
N LYS A 48 -18.80 10.73 -7.70
CA LYS A 48 -19.04 10.81 -9.15
C LYS A 48 -18.17 9.84 -9.95
N THR A 49 -17.17 9.25 -9.32
CA THR A 49 -16.29 8.23 -9.89
C THR A 49 -15.80 7.31 -8.78
N GLU A 50 -15.47 6.07 -9.14
CA GLU A 50 -14.79 5.10 -8.28
C GLU A 50 -13.32 4.91 -8.69
N ASN A 51 -12.90 5.48 -9.82
CA ASN A 51 -11.53 5.34 -10.29
C ASN A 51 -10.57 6.16 -9.41
N GLN A 52 -9.74 5.48 -8.63
CA GLN A 52 -8.74 6.12 -7.77
C GLN A 52 -7.39 6.33 -8.47
N LEU A 53 -7.21 5.82 -9.69
CA LEU A 53 -5.93 5.78 -10.36
C LEU A 53 -5.88 6.71 -11.58
N LEU A 54 -4.85 7.53 -11.62
CA LEU A 54 -4.45 8.32 -12.77
C LEU A 54 -3.07 7.86 -13.24
N GLU A 55 -2.89 7.72 -14.56
CA GLU A 55 -1.57 7.49 -15.16
C GLU A 55 -1.14 8.73 -15.94
N PHE A 56 0.02 9.28 -15.63
CA PHE A 56 0.66 10.34 -16.38
C PHE A 56 1.85 9.80 -17.17
N SER A 57 1.90 9.99 -18.48
CA SER A 57 3.03 9.62 -19.32
C SER A 57 3.96 10.79 -19.61
N GLU A 58 5.21 10.51 -20.00
CA GLU A 58 6.24 11.51 -20.31
C GLU A 58 6.62 12.38 -19.10
N VAL A 59 6.58 11.81 -17.90
CA VAL A 59 7.06 12.47 -16.68
C VAL A 59 8.54 12.17 -16.53
N SER A 60 9.39 13.18 -16.73
CA SER A 60 10.85 13.04 -16.57
C SER A 60 11.23 12.84 -15.10
N ASP A 61 12.45 12.35 -14.82
CA ASP A 61 12.96 12.20 -13.46
C ASP A 61 13.00 13.55 -12.71
N ALA A 62 13.33 14.63 -13.43
CA ALA A 62 13.36 15.98 -12.89
C ALA A 62 11.95 16.47 -12.51
N ASP A 63 10.96 16.22 -13.39
CA ASP A 63 9.57 16.54 -13.11
C ASP A 63 9.04 15.70 -11.94
N PHE A 64 9.31 14.40 -11.91
CA PHE A 64 8.90 13.54 -10.80
C PHE A 64 9.52 14.01 -9.47
N SER A 65 10.80 14.33 -9.46
CA SER A 65 11.48 14.88 -8.27
C SER A 65 10.83 16.18 -7.81
N PHE A 66 10.45 17.06 -8.75
CA PHE A 66 9.74 18.28 -8.44
C PHE A 66 8.32 18.01 -7.92
N LEU A 67 7.56 17.11 -8.54
CA LEU A 67 6.17 16.79 -8.18
C LEU A 67 6.04 16.06 -6.84
N SER A 68 7.04 15.25 -6.49
CA SER A 68 7.07 14.47 -5.23
C SER A 68 7.51 15.27 -4.01
N ALA A 69 8.00 16.50 -4.20
CA ALA A 69 8.31 17.40 -3.10
C ALA A 69 7.05 17.81 -2.32
N ASP A 70 7.17 17.93 -0.99
CA ASP A 70 6.04 18.31 -0.12
C ASP A 70 5.41 19.65 -0.48
N SER A 71 6.21 20.59 -1.03
CA SER A 71 5.75 21.94 -1.41
C SER A 71 4.89 21.98 -2.67
N THR A 72 4.93 20.94 -3.50
CA THR A 72 4.28 20.88 -4.82
C THR A 72 3.25 19.75 -4.90
N ARG A 73 3.22 18.87 -3.90
CA ARG A 73 2.26 17.78 -3.78
C ARG A 73 0.83 18.33 -3.70
N PRO A 74 -0.11 17.84 -4.55
CA PRO A 74 -1.48 18.37 -4.61
C PRO A 74 -2.22 18.19 -3.29
N CYS A 75 -2.12 17.01 -2.69
CA CYS A 75 -2.73 16.73 -1.40
C CYS A 75 -2.02 15.56 -0.70
N LYS A 76 -2.23 15.44 0.61
CA LYS A 76 -1.73 14.33 1.42
C LYS A 76 -2.40 12.99 1.12
N SER A 77 -3.47 12.98 0.34
CA SER A 77 -4.20 11.76 -0.08
C SER A 77 -3.71 11.21 -1.42
N ALA A 78 -2.79 11.91 -2.10
CA ALA A 78 -2.14 11.37 -3.29
C ALA A 78 -0.98 10.46 -2.88
N ARG A 79 -0.92 9.26 -3.47
CA ARG A 79 0.21 8.33 -3.38
C ARG A 79 0.81 8.16 -4.77
N PHE A 80 2.12 8.24 -4.85
CA PHE A 80 2.85 8.19 -6.11
C PHE A 80 3.53 6.85 -6.32
N HIS A 81 3.55 6.46 -7.58
CA HIS A 81 4.19 5.27 -8.06
C HIS A 81 4.79 5.59 -9.43
N TYR A 82 6.11 5.74 -9.49
CA TYR A 82 6.84 6.19 -10.66
C TYR A 82 7.72 5.08 -11.23
N PHE A 83 7.72 4.99 -12.56
CA PHE A 83 8.49 4.03 -13.36
C PHE A 83 9.47 4.80 -14.25
N PRO A 84 10.71 5.06 -13.79
CA PRO A 84 11.69 5.89 -14.50
C PRO A 84 11.94 5.43 -15.94
N ASN A 85 12.07 4.11 -16.15
CA ASN A 85 12.34 3.53 -17.47
C ASN A 85 11.26 3.83 -18.51
N SER A 86 10.01 3.97 -18.07
CA SER A 86 8.87 4.26 -18.96
C SER A 86 8.37 5.70 -18.87
N GLN A 87 8.93 6.50 -17.94
CA GLN A 87 8.49 7.85 -17.63
C GLN A 87 6.97 7.92 -17.33
N ILE A 88 6.46 6.92 -16.61
CA ILE A 88 5.07 6.84 -16.19
C ILE A 88 4.99 7.15 -14.70
N LEU A 89 4.19 8.15 -14.35
CA LEU A 89 3.78 8.44 -12.98
C LEU A 89 2.33 7.99 -12.76
N ARG A 90 2.13 6.99 -11.92
CA ARG A 90 0.84 6.64 -11.36
C ARG A 90 0.57 7.46 -10.11
N VAL A 91 -0.63 8.05 -10.05
CA VAL A 91 -1.14 8.73 -8.87
C VAL A 91 -2.39 7.99 -8.41
N LYS A 92 -2.33 7.46 -7.18
CA LYS A 92 -3.47 6.89 -6.47
C LYS A 92 -4.02 7.97 -5.55
N ILE A 93 -5.30 8.29 -5.68
CA ILE A 93 -5.98 9.29 -4.85
C ILE A 93 -6.86 8.55 -3.86
N THR A 94 -6.51 8.62 -2.58
CA THR A 94 -7.27 8.00 -1.50
C THR A 94 -8.44 8.89 -1.06
N VAL A 95 -9.51 8.25 -0.58
CA VAL A 95 -10.68 8.92 0.02
C VAL A 95 -10.77 8.59 1.51
N TRP A 96 -11.72 9.23 2.20
CA TRP A 96 -11.90 9.08 3.65
C TRP A 96 -11.99 7.63 4.14
N ASP A 97 -12.74 6.77 3.46
CA ASP A 97 -12.88 5.37 3.89
C ASP A 97 -11.56 4.60 3.88
N HIS A 98 -10.71 4.88 2.89
CA HIS A 98 -9.37 4.31 2.76
C HIS A 98 -8.47 4.75 3.92
N GLU A 99 -8.47 6.05 4.24
CA GLU A 99 -7.68 6.61 5.33
C GLU A 99 -8.17 6.11 6.71
N ILE A 100 -9.48 5.95 6.90
CA ILE A 100 -10.03 5.38 8.12
C ILE A 100 -9.60 3.91 8.26
N LEU A 101 -9.66 3.13 7.18
CA LEU A 101 -9.24 1.73 7.20
C LEU A 101 -7.74 1.60 7.53
N ILE A 102 -6.88 2.44 6.94
CA ILE A 102 -5.46 2.52 7.31
C ILE A 102 -5.29 2.85 8.79
N SER A 103 -6.03 3.84 9.30
CA SER A 103 -5.95 4.26 10.70
C SER A 103 -6.37 3.13 11.66
N LEU A 104 -7.44 2.40 11.32
CA LEU A 104 -7.90 1.26 12.10
C LEU A 104 -6.89 0.12 12.08
N LEU A 105 -6.35 -0.23 10.91
CA LEU A 105 -5.33 -1.26 10.79
C LEU A 105 -4.08 -0.90 11.59
N ARG A 106 -3.61 0.35 11.50
CA ARG A 106 -2.49 0.85 12.29
C ARG A 106 -2.69 0.60 13.78
N LYS A 107 -3.84 1.05 14.32
CA LYS A 107 -4.18 0.86 15.75
C LYS A 107 -4.20 -0.61 16.16
N LEU A 108 -4.66 -1.49 15.28
CA LEU A 108 -4.70 -2.93 15.56
C LEU A 108 -3.29 -3.53 15.63
N VAL A 109 -2.42 -3.16 14.69
CA VAL A 109 -1.02 -3.62 14.69
C VAL A 109 -0.27 -3.05 15.89
N GLU A 110 -0.39 -1.75 16.18
CA GLU A 110 0.24 -1.11 17.34
C GLU A 110 -0.16 -1.76 18.65
N ARG A 111 -1.44 -2.11 18.83
CA ARG A 111 -1.90 -2.87 20.02
C ARG A 111 -1.21 -4.22 20.15
N GLN A 112 -0.94 -4.91 19.05
CA GLN A 112 -0.23 -6.19 19.10
C GLN A 112 1.26 -6.02 19.39
N LEU A 113 1.88 -4.97 18.84
CA LEU A 113 3.28 -4.65 19.16
C LEU A 113 3.46 -4.34 20.65
N ILE A 114 2.54 -3.57 21.24
CA ILE A 114 2.52 -3.29 22.70
C ILE A 114 2.31 -4.58 23.49
N ALA A 115 1.36 -5.42 23.09
CA ALA A 115 1.09 -6.70 23.78
C ALA A 115 2.28 -7.67 23.72
N MET A 116 3.16 -7.51 22.73
CA MET A 116 4.39 -8.27 22.57
C MET A 116 5.61 -7.61 23.25
N ASP A 117 5.45 -6.42 23.83
CA ASP A 117 6.52 -5.62 24.45
C ASP A 117 7.64 -5.26 23.45
N VAL A 118 7.27 -4.96 22.19
CA VAL A 118 8.20 -4.62 21.10
C VAL A 118 7.80 -3.34 20.35
N ASP A 119 6.85 -2.56 20.86
CA ASP A 119 6.41 -1.33 20.21
C ASP A 119 7.51 -0.26 20.16
N ASP A 120 8.34 -0.16 21.20
CA ASP A 120 9.52 0.73 21.20
C ASP A 120 10.63 0.26 20.25
N GLU A 121 10.61 -1.01 19.82
CA GLU A 121 11.54 -1.56 18.83
C GLU A 121 11.07 -1.34 17.39
N CYS A 122 9.87 -0.78 17.19
CA CYS A 122 9.23 -0.65 15.89
C CYS A 122 8.84 0.80 15.58
N MET A 123 9.28 1.30 14.43
CA MET A 123 8.88 2.60 13.91
C MET A 123 7.76 2.45 12.89
N THR A 124 6.65 3.17 13.12
CA THR A 124 5.56 3.31 12.14
C THR A 124 5.80 4.52 11.25
N PHE A 125 5.73 4.33 9.93
CA PHE A 125 5.77 5.41 8.96
C PHE A 125 4.46 5.47 8.19
N GLY A 126 4.06 6.68 7.78
CA GLY A 126 2.88 6.87 6.93
C GLY A 126 3.13 6.32 5.52
N SER A 127 3.63 7.17 4.64
CA SER A 127 3.81 6.83 3.23
C SER A 127 5.12 7.40 2.69
N PRO A 128 6.28 6.92 3.18
CA PRO A 128 7.56 7.39 2.68
C PRO A 128 7.76 6.99 1.21
N MET A 129 8.40 7.85 0.43
CA MET A 129 8.83 7.51 -0.93
C MET A 129 9.96 6.46 -0.88
N ASN A 130 9.79 5.33 -1.57
CA ASN A 130 10.79 4.27 -1.64
C ASN A 130 11.30 4.11 -3.07
N VAL A 131 12.61 3.90 -3.20
CA VAL A 131 13.28 3.64 -4.49
C VAL A 131 13.84 2.23 -4.48
N LEU A 132 13.20 1.34 -5.23
CA LEU A 132 13.48 -0.09 -5.28
C LEU A 132 13.90 -0.48 -6.71
N GLY A 133 15.12 -0.09 -7.08
CA GLY A 133 15.60 -0.22 -8.45
C GLY A 133 14.92 0.80 -9.37
N ASP A 134 14.26 0.33 -10.42
CA ASP A 134 13.44 1.13 -11.35
C ASP A 134 11.98 1.24 -10.90
N TRP A 135 11.72 0.92 -9.63
CA TRP A 135 10.40 0.95 -9.03
C TRP A 135 10.38 1.97 -7.90
N VAL A 136 9.73 3.12 -8.11
CA VAL A 136 9.62 4.16 -7.09
C VAL A 136 8.18 4.22 -6.60
N LYS A 137 7.92 3.97 -5.32
CA LYS A 137 6.55 3.87 -4.81
C LYS A 137 6.41 4.30 -3.35
N GLU A 138 5.24 4.82 -3.00
CA GLU A 138 4.81 5.05 -1.63
C GLU A 138 3.84 3.94 -1.16
N PRO A 139 4.07 3.34 0.02
CA PRO A 139 3.11 2.44 0.63
C PRO A 139 1.97 3.24 1.28
N ASP A 140 0.83 2.58 1.54
CA ASP A 140 -0.26 3.20 2.30
C ASP A 140 0.07 3.34 3.80
N LEU A 141 0.79 2.35 4.35
CA LEU A 141 1.30 2.30 5.72
C LEU A 141 2.52 1.39 5.76
N CYS A 142 3.49 1.61 6.66
CA CYS A 142 4.61 0.69 6.81
C CYS A 142 5.26 0.74 8.19
N TRP A 143 6.05 -0.30 8.48
CA TRP A 143 6.83 -0.46 9.69
C TRP A 143 8.27 -0.86 9.39
N SER A 144 9.17 -0.41 10.27
CA SER A 144 10.59 -0.78 10.29
C SER A 144 11.04 -1.05 11.73
N PRO A 145 11.95 -2.00 11.98
CA PRO A 145 12.68 -2.06 13.24
C PRO A 145 13.44 -0.75 13.47
N ALA A 146 13.41 -0.21 14.68
CA ALA A 146 14.09 1.04 15.05
C ALA A 146 15.60 0.98 14.73
N ILE A 147 16.22 -0.19 14.89
CA ILE A 147 17.64 -0.44 14.60
C ILE A 147 17.98 -0.47 13.10
N SER A 148 16.99 -0.68 12.22
CA SER A 148 17.19 -0.81 10.77
C SER A 148 17.19 0.54 10.04
N GLY A 149 17.03 1.66 10.78
CA GLY A 149 16.81 2.97 10.20
C GLY A 149 15.52 3.01 9.35
N CYS A 150 15.56 3.73 8.23
CA CYS A 150 14.41 3.90 7.34
C CYS A 150 14.16 2.71 6.38
N GLN A 151 14.77 1.53 6.59
CA GLN A 151 14.55 0.36 5.74
C GLN A 151 13.23 -0.34 6.06
N LEU A 152 12.23 -0.18 5.20
CA LEU A 152 10.92 -0.79 5.41
C LEU A 152 11.01 -2.32 5.46
N ARG A 153 10.36 -2.93 6.45
CA ARG A 153 10.27 -4.40 6.61
C ARG A 153 8.86 -4.92 6.40
N CYS A 154 7.86 -4.19 6.84
CA CYS A 154 6.46 -4.52 6.64
C CYS A 154 5.76 -3.35 5.96
N VAL A 155 5.03 -3.61 4.88
CA VAL A 155 4.25 -2.60 4.16
C VAL A 155 2.79 -3.00 4.09
N VAL A 156 1.91 -2.01 3.97
CA VAL A 156 0.48 -2.20 3.75
C VAL A 156 0.12 -1.56 2.42
N GLU A 157 -0.71 -2.27 1.67
CA GLU A 157 -1.41 -1.76 0.50
C GLU A 157 -2.90 -2.00 0.66
N VAL A 158 -3.67 -0.93 0.62
CA VAL A 158 -5.12 -0.97 0.70
C VAL A 158 -5.70 -0.72 -0.69
N GLY A 159 -6.57 -1.59 -1.16
CA GLY A 159 -7.26 -1.45 -2.44
C GLY A 159 -8.75 -1.24 -2.24
N THR A 160 -9.26 -0.08 -2.67
CA THR A 160 -10.71 0.14 -2.76
C THR A 160 -11.18 -0.37 -4.12
N SER A 161 -12.08 -1.35 -4.15
CA SER A 161 -12.59 -1.94 -5.41
C SER A 161 -11.51 -2.46 -6.37
N GLN A 162 -10.27 -2.64 -5.89
CA GLN A 162 -9.18 -3.22 -6.66
C GLN A 162 -9.33 -4.74 -6.70
N SER A 163 -8.96 -5.35 -7.83
CA SER A 163 -8.97 -6.80 -7.96
C SER A 163 -7.88 -7.42 -7.08
N ALA A 164 -8.12 -8.65 -6.60
CA ALA A 164 -7.11 -9.42 -5.88
C ALA A 164 -5.83 -9.62 -6.71
N ARG A 165 -5.97 -9.66 -8.05
CA ARG A 165 -4.84 -9.71 -8.99
C ARG A 165 -3.97 -8.46 -8.89
N GLN A 166 -4.57 -7.27 -8.83
CA GLN A 166 -3.82 -6.02 -8.74
C GLN A 166 -3.06 -5.91 -7.41
N LEU A 167 -3.70 -6.28 -6.30
CA LEU A 167 -3.04 -6.33 -4.99
C LEU A 167 -1.91 -7.36 -4.94
N SER A 168 -2.07 -8.51 -5.60
CA SER A 168 -0.99 -9.49 -5.73
C SER A 168 0.19 -8.93 -6.53
N ILE A 169 -0.06 -8.18 -7.63
CA ILE A 169 1.00 -7.49 -8.37
C ILE A 169 1.75 -6.50 -7.47
N ASP A 170 1.01 -5.70 -6.68
CA ASP A 170 1.61 -4.78 -5.72
C ASP A 170 2.44 -5.53 -4.65
N ALA A 171 1.95 -6.66 -4.15
CA ALA A 171 2.66 -7.50 -3.20
C ALA A 171 3.98 -8.05 -3.77
N HIS A 172 3.94 -8.60 -4.99
CA HIS A 172 5.15 -9.06 -5.68
C HIS A 172 6.12 -7.90 -5.92
N GLY A 173 5.63 -6.72 -6.34
CA GLY A 173 6.46 -5.53 -6.48
C GLY A 173 7.22 -5.19 -5.20
N TRP A 174 6.54 -5.19 -4.06
CA TRP A 174 7.20 -4.91 -2.77
C TRP A 174 8.18 -6.00 -2.35
N LEU A 175 7.85 -7.29 -2.51
CA LEU A 175 8.70 -8.37 -2.03
C LEU A 175 9.88 -8.70 -2.96
N GLU A 176 9.70 -8.54 -4.27
CA GLU A 176 10.61 -9.05 -5.28
C GLU A 176 11.37 -7.95 -6.03
N ALA A 177 11.01 -6.67 -5.86
CA ALA A 177 11.74 -5.58 -6.51
C ALA A 177 13.23 -5.60 -6.13
N PRO A 178 14.12 -5.28 -7.09
CA PRO A 178 15.54 -5.17 -6.81
C PRO A 178 15.81 -4.24 -5.62
N ARG A 179 16.63 -4.72 -4.68
CA ARG A 179 17.02 -3.99 -3.46
C ARG A 179 15.88 -3.79 -2.45
N SER A 180 14.75 -4.49 -2.59
CA SER A 180 13.73 -4.48 -1.55
C SER A 180 14.26 -5.04 -0.23
N SER A 181 14.00 -4.31 0.85
CA SER A 181 14.20 -4.77 2.23
C SER A 181 12.92 -5.33 2.86
N VAL A 182 11.79 -5.24 2.13
CA VAL A 182 10.47 -5.64 2.60
C VAL A 182 10.45 -7.16 2.77
N GLN A 183 10.06 -7.60 3.96
CA GLN A 183 9.96 -9.01 4.33
C GLN A 183 8.51 -9.49 4.37
N ALA A 184 7.59 -8.58 4.61
CA ALA A 184 6.16 -8.84 4.66
C ALA A 184 5.36 -7.70 4.01
N ILE A 185 4.26 -8.07 3.37
CA ILE A 185 3.24 -7.12 2.92
C ILE A 185 1.86 -7.60 3.35
N ILE A 186 1.08 -6.64 3.84
CA ILE A 186 -0.33 -6.79 4.15
C ILE A 186 -1.13 -6.13 3.03
N THR A 187 -1.84 -6.90 2.24
CA THR A 187 -2.78 -6.36 1.25
C THR A 187 -4.18 -6.39 1.81
N VAL A 188 -4.90 -5.28 1.74
CA VAL A 188 -6.28 -5.17 2.22
C VAL A 188 -7.17 -4.78 1.07
N SER A 189 -8.20 -5.56 0.77
CA SER A 189 -9.24 -5.16 -0.18
C SER A 189 -10.54 -4.89 0.55
N PHE A 190 -11.25 -3.84 0.12
CA PHE A 190 -12.61 -3.60 0.57
C PHE A 190 -13.47 -3.05 -0.56
N ASN A 191 -14.77 -3.26 -0.43
CA ASN A 191 -15.75 -2.74 -1.38
C ASN A 191 -16.42 -1.50 -0.80
N SER A 192 -16.31 -0.38 -1.53
CA SER A 192 -16.91 0.91 -1.14
C SER A 192 -18.36 1.08 -1.62
N THR A 193 -18.94 0.13 -2.36
CA THR A 193 -20.27 0.30 -3.00
C THR A 193 -21.42 0.49 -2.01
N THR A 194 -21.24 0.09 -0.75
CA THR A 194 -22.20 0.30 0.31
C THR A 194 -21.69 1.39 1.22
N ARG A 195 -22.48 2.46 1.43
CA ARG A 195 -22.25 3.55 2.41
C ARG A 195 -22.31 2.98 3.83
N LEU A 196 -21.34 2.15 4.12
CA LEU A 196 -21.19 1.43 5.35
C LEU A 196 -20.55 2.36 6.37
N SER A 197 -20.92 2.19 7.62
CA SER A 197 -20.14 2.79 8.70
C SER A 197 -18.69 2.31 8.59
N PRO A 198 -17.69 3.11 8.99
CA PRO A 198 -16.30 2.69 8.92
C PRO A 198 -16.02 1.38 9.68
N LEU A 199 -16.78 1.12 10.75
CA LEU A 199 -16.78 -0.14 11.48
C LEU A 199 -17.23 -1.32 10.62
N THR A 200 -18.23 -1.13 9.77
CA THR A 200 -18.70 -2.18 8.87
C THR A 200 -17.71 -2.41 7.73
N ILE A 201 -17.08 -1.35 7.20
CA ILE A 201 -15.99 -1.48 6.19
C ILE A 201 -14.84 -2.33 6.76
N ALA A 202 -14.39 -2.04 7.98
CA ALA A 202 -13.34 -2.83 8.62
C ALA A 202 -13.73 -4.30 8.83
N ARG A 203 -15.02 -4.60 9.01
CA ARG A 203 -15.53 -5.97 9.19
C ARG A 203 -15.63 -6.76 7.88
N THR A 204 -15.78 -6.08 6.75
CA THR A 204 -15.92 -6.72 5.43
C THR A 204 -14.64 -6.69 4.62
N ALA A 205 -13.62 -5.95 5.08
CA ALA A 205 -12.31 -5.95 4.46
C ALA A 205 -11.69 -7.34 4.47
N THR A 206 -11.14 -7.75 3.32
CA THR A 206 -10.32 -8.96 3.20
C THR A 206 -8.88 -8.55 3.35
N LEU A 207 -8.12 -9.30 4.14
CA LEU A 207 -6.69 -9.08 4.34
C LEU A 207 -5.93 -10.33 3.97
N ASP A 208 -4.84 -10.15 3.23
CA ASP A 208 -3.90 -11.19 2.90
C ASP A 208 -2.50 -10.76 3.35
N VAL A 209 -1.74 -11.69 3.92
CA VAL A 209 -0.35 -11.46 4.32
C VAL A 209 0.56 -12.28 3.43
N TRP A 210 1.51 -11.60 2.81
CA TRP A 210 2.53 -12.20 1.96
C TRP A 210 3.88 -11.99 2.64
N ASN A 211 4.74 -13.00 2.62
CA ASN A 211 6.10 -12.85 3.14
C ASN A 211 7.12 -13.61 2.30
N VAL A 212 8.41 -13.29 2.48
CA VAL A 212 9.51 -13.89 1.73
C VAL A 212 9.67 -15.40 1.99
N ALA A 213 9.19 -15.90 3.14
CA ALA A 213 9.16 -17.32 3.48
C ALA A 213 7.94 -18.07 2.89
N GLY A 214 7.06 -17.38 2.15
CA GLY A 214 5.84 -17.92 1.55
C GLY A 214 4.56 -17.17 1.94
N ASN A 215 3.43 -17.57 1.37
CA ASN A 215 2.15 -16.88 1.60
C ASN A 215 1.46 -17.37 2.87
N LEU A 216 1.06 -16.45 3.76
CA LEU A 216 0.18 -16.70 4.90
C LEU A 216 -1.13 -15.93 4.69
N THR A 217 -2.11 -16.51 3.98
CA THR A 217 -3.38 -15.78 3.78
C THR A 217 -4.24 -15.83 5.03
N ALA A 218 -4.46 -14.70 5.71
CA ALA A 218 -5.31 -14.61 6.89
C ALA A 218 -6.74 -14.21 6.52
N SER A 219 -7.62 -15.15 6.19
CA SER A 219 -8.99 -14.80 5.81
C SER A 219 -9.89 -14.53 7.03
N GLY A 220 -10.37 -13.29 7.16
CA GLY A 220 -11.46 -12.89 8.06
C GLY A 220 -11.00 -12.26 9.38
N PHE A 221 -11.40 -11.02 9.62
CA PHE A 221 -11.40 -10.42 10.95
C PHE A 221 -12.82 -10.38 11.49
N HIS A 222 -13.08 -11.15 12.54
CA HIS A 222 -14.21 -10.87 13.40
C HIS A 222 -13.80 -9.83 14.44
N VAL A 223 -14.17 -8.58 14.22
CA VAL A 223 -14.22 -7.59 15.31
C VAL A 223 -15.40 -7.97 16.20
N VAL A 224 -15.15 -8.84 17.18
CA VAL A 224 -16.11 -9.18 18.22
C VAL A 224 -16.36 -7.89 19.02
N LYS A 225 -17.60 -7.41 18.96
CA LYS A 225 -18.05 -6.32 19.83
C LYS A 225 -18.35 -6.97 21.17
N ASP A 226 -17.52 -6.72 22.18
CA ASP A 226 -17.89 -7.08 23.54
C ASP A 226 -18.92 -6.05 24.01
N GLU A 227 -20.21 -6.36 23.83
CA GLU A 227 -21.31 -5.51 24.28
C GLU A 227 -21.75 -5.79 25.73
N ASP A 228 -21.11 -6.75 26.43
CA ASP A 228 -21.56 -7.20 27.76
C ASP A 228 -20.61 -6.88 28.93
N THR A 229 -19.49 -6.18 28.73
CA THR A 229 -18.59 -5.82 29.83
C THR A 229 -18.83 -4.41 30.40
N GLN A 230 -20.04 -4.18 30.92
CA GLN A 230 -20.23 -3.32 32.10
C GLN A 230 -19.97 -4.13 33.39
N ARG A 231 -18.83 -4.82 33.47
CA ARG A 231 -18.34 -5.38 34.73
C ARG A 231 -17.07 -4.64 35.11
N THR A 232 -17.12 -4.02 36.29
CA THR A 232 -15.99 -3.46 37.01
C THR A 232 -14.80 -4.41 36.92
N VAL A 233 -13.79 -4.06 36.12
CA VAL A 233 -12.56 -4.83 35.98
C VAL A 233 -11.72 -4.57 37.23
N THR A 234 -11.79 -5.48 38.20
CA THR A 234 -10.65 -5.75 39.07
C THR A 234 -9.51 -6.30 38.21
N THR A 235 -8.34 -5.70 38.35
CA THR A 235 -7.08 -6.03 37.69
C THR A 235 -6.88 -7.52 37.47
N GLY A 236 -6.79 -7.94 36.20
CA GLY A 236 -6.33 -9.26 35.80
C GLY A 236 -7.32 -10.01 34.93
N GLU A 237 -7.46 -9.61 33.67
CA GLU A 237 -7.67 -10.48 32.50
C GLU A 237 -7.90 -9.63 31.25
N ILE A 238 -6.94 -9.66 30.33
CA ILE A 238 -7.06 -9.06 29.00
C ILE A 238 -7.71 -10.10 28.09
N PRO A 239 -8.85 -9.83 27.40
CA PRO A 239 -9.45 -10.79 26.49
C PRO A 239 -8.50 -11.10 25.33
N SER A 240 -8.09 -12.36 25.27
CA SER A 240 -7.21 -12.91 24.25
C SER A 240 -8.04 -13.48 23.10
N SER A 241 -7.94 -12.86 21.92
CA SER A 241 -7.64 -13.52 20.63
C SER A 241 -8.25 -12.79 19.42
N LEU A 242 -7.37 -12.24 18.59
CA LEU A 242 -7.58 -12.11 17.15
C LEU A 242 -7.12 -13.45 16.54
N ARG A 243 -8.04 -14.24 15.96
CA ARG A 243 -7.67 -15.42 15.17
C ARG A 243 -7.59 -15.05 13.70
N ALA A 244 -6.38 -14.89 13.20
CA ALA A 244 -6.10 -14.95 11.77
C ALA A 244 -6.24 -16.41 11.30
N VAL A 245 -7.18 -16.71 10.40
CA VAL A 245 -7.27 -18.03 9.78
C VAL A 245 -6.31 -18.08 8.60
N CYS A 246 -5.12 -18.64 8.81
CA CYS A 246 -4.15 -18.85 7.76
C CYS A 246 -4.59 -19.97 6.81
N ARG A 247 -4.87 -19.65 5.54
CA ARG A 247 -5.00 -20.63 4.45
C ARG A 247 -3.68 -20.62 3.66
N SER A 248 -3.00 -21.77 3.62
CA SER A 248 -1.84 -21.93 2.74
C SER A 248 -2.33 -22.07 1.29
N PRO A 249 -1.83 -21.27 0.33
CA PRO A 249 -2.06 -21.56 -1.08
C PRO A 249 -1.28 -22.81 -1.47
N ARG A 250 -1.97 -23.78 -2.08
CA ARG A 250 -1.34 -24.97 -2.67
C ARG A 250 -0.46 -24.51 -3.83
N PHE A 251 0.86 -24.53 -3.66
CA PHE A 251 1.77 -24.45 -4.78
C PHE A 251 1.66 -25.74 -5.59
N LYS A 252 1.41 -25.62 -6.90
CA LYS A 252 1.77 -26.66 -7.86
C LYS A 252 3.26 -26.44 -8.16
N GLU A 253 4.11 -27.33 -7.67
CA GLU A 253 5.48 -27.44 -8.18
C GLU A 253 5.41 -27.61 -9.70
N LYS A 254 6.21 -26.83 -10.42
CA LYS A 254 6.46 -26.98 -11.85
C LYS A 254 7.76 -27.75 -12.05
#